data_AF-A0A951HKV5-F1
#
_entry.id   AF-A0A951HKV5-F1
#
_cell.length_a   1.000
_cell.length_b   1.000
_cell.length_c   1.000
_cell.angle_alpha   90.00
_cell.angle_beta   90.00
_cell.angle_gamma   90.00
#
_symmetry.space_group_name_H-M   'P 1'
#
loop_
_entity.id
_entity.type
_entity.pdbx_description
1 polymer ?
#
loop_
_entity_poly.entity_id
_entity_poly.type
_entity_poly.pdbx_seq_one_letter_code
_entity_poly.pdbx_strand_id
1 'polypeptide(L)' 'MKLLVAVKRVIDYNVKPRVKADGTGVDLANVKMSMNPFDEIAVEEAIRLKEKGVASEIVAVSIG' A
#
# COMPACT_ATOMS: atom_id res chain seq x y z
N MET A 1 -18.00 -0.14 -14.51
CA MET A 1 -18.11 -0.63 -13.11
C MET A 1 -17.30 0.26 -12.16
N LYS A 2 -17.56 0.24 -10.85
CA LYS A 2 -16.71 0.93 -9.86
C LYS A 2 -15.72 -0.06 -9.23
N LEU A 3 -14.46 0.33 -9.07
CA LEU A 3 -13.42 -0.47 -8.44
C LEU A 3 -13.04 0.12 -7.08
N LEU A 4 -12.93 -0.72 -6.06
CA LEU A 4 -12.37 -0.36 -4.76
C LEU A 4 -10.99 -1.03 -4.64
N VAL A 5 -9.95 -0.24 -4.42
CA VAL A 5 -8.56 -0.72 -4.29
C VAL A 5 -8.10 -0.45 -2.86
N ALA A 6 -7.89 -1.53 -2.10
CA ALA A 6 -7.31 -1.42 -0.77
C ALA A 6 -5.79 -1.20 -0.89
N VAL A 7 -5.29 -0.17 -0.21
CA VAL A 7 -3.87 0.15 -0.15
C VAL A 7 -3.43 0.32 1.30
N LYS A 8 -2.20 -0.04 1.61
CA LYS A 8 -1.66 -0.01 2.96
C LYS A 8 -0.29 0.67 2.98
N ARG A 9 -0.12 1.54 3.98
CA ARG A 9 1.18 2.14 4.30
C ARG A 9 1.98 1.17 5.17
N VAL A 10 3.18 0.81 4.72
CA VAL A 10 4.08 -0.15 5.39
C VAL A 10 5.51 0.40 5.44
N ILE A 11 6.41 -0.29 6.16
CA ILE A 11 7.85 -0.01 6.11
C ILE A 11 8.32 -0.22 4.66
N ASP A 12 9.14 0.71 4.16
CA ASP A 12 9.73 0.58 2.82
C ASP A 12 10.49 -0.75 2.71
N TYR A 13 10.30 -1.46 1.60
CA TYR A 13 10.84 -2.81 1.42
C TYR A 13 12.38 -2.86 1.43
N ASN A 14 13.05 -1.72 1.22
CA ASN A 14 14.52 -1.61 1.32
C ASN A 14 15.01 -1.35 2.75
N VAL A 15 14.11 -1.06 3.70
CA VAL A 15 14.48 -0.81 5.09
C VAL A 15 14.48 -2.11 5.86
N LYS A 16 15.61 -2.43 6.51
CA LYS A 16 15.72 -3.56 7.44
C LYS A 16 14.94 -3.25 8.73
N PRO A 17 13.91 -4.03 9.09
CA PRO A 17 13.19 -3.84 10.35
C PRO A 17 14.09 -4.05 11.57
N ARG A 18 13.91 -3.23 12.60
CA ARG A 18 14.58 -3.39 13.91
C ARG A 18 13.53 -3.73 14.96
N VAL A 19 13.84 -4.66 15.85
CA VAL A 19 12.95 -5.03 16.96
C VAL A 19 13.19 -4.08 18.12
N LYS A 20 12.13 -3.64 18.80
CA LYS A 20 12.22 -2.86 20.03
C LYS A 20 12.93 -3.65 21.13
N ALA A 21 13.62 -2.95 22.02
CA ALA A 21 14.37 -3.59 23.12
C ALA A 21 13.47 -4.39 24.09
N ASP A 22 12.20 -4.01 24.21
CA ASP A 22 11.19 -4.67 25.04
C ASP A 22 10.49 -5.86 24.36
N GLY A 23 10.84 -6.18 23.11
CA GLY A 23 10.26 -7.30 22.37
C GLY A 23 8.80 -7.10 21.91
N THR A 24 8.21 -5.91 22.10
CA THR A 24 6.78 -5.67 21.81
C THR A 24 6.45 -5.51 20.32
N GLY A 25 7.46 -5.39 19.46
CA GLY A 25 7.27 -5.27 18.01
C GLY A 25 8.44 -4.63 17.28
N VAL A 26 8.17 -4.17 16.07
CA VAL A 26 9.15 -3.44 15.23
C VAL A 26 9.20 -1.96 15.62
N ASP A 27 10.40 -1.40 15.66
CA ASP A 27 10.62 0.03 15.82
C ASP A 27 10.36 0.76 14.50
N LEU A 28 9.29 1.55 14.49
CA LEU A 28 8.87 2.39 13.37
C LEU A 28 9.36 3.83 13.49
N ALA A 29 10.12 4.19 14.53
CA ALA A 29 10.63 5.53 14.68
C ALA A 29 11.69 5.83 13.61
N ASN A 30 11.53 6.96 12.92
CA ASN A 30 12.46 7.44 11.89
C ASN A 30 12.72 6.44 10.74
N VAL A 31 11.82 5.49 10.50
CA VAL A 31 11.91 4.60 9.33
C VAL A 31 11.15 5.17 8.14
N LYS A 32 11.69 4.97 6.94
CA LYS A 32 10.97 5.28 5.71
C LYS A 32 9.77 4.34 5.57
N MET A 33 8.61 4.94 5.30
CA MET A 33 7.37 4.23 5.05
C MET A 33 6.96 4.46 3.59
N SER A 34 6.37 3.46 2.96
CA SER A 34 5.92 3.49 1.56
C SER A 34 4.54 2.84 1.40
N MET A 35 3.98 2.94 0.20
CA MET A 35 2.89 2.03 -0.20
C MET A 35 3.43 0.61 -0.21
N ASN A 36 2.59 -0.36 0.13
CA ASN A 36 2.97 -1.76 -0.02
C ASN A 36 3.19 -2.05 -1.53
N PRO A 37 4.28 -2.73 -1.91
CA PRO A 37 4.59 -2.95 -3.32
C PRO A 37 3.49 -3.69 -4.11
N PHE A 38 2.70 -4.56 -3.47
CA PHE A 38 1.58 -5.24 -4.13
C PHE A 38 0.41 -4.30 -4.39
N ASP A 39 0.20 -3.34 -3.49
CA ASP A 39 -0.87 -2.36 -3.61
C ASP A 39 -0.59 -1.38 -4.76
N GLU A 40 0.69 -1.07 -5.04
CA GLU A 40 1.09 -0.30 -6.23
C GLU A 40 0.67 -1.00 -7.53
N ILE A 41 0.85 -2.33 -7.60
CA ILE A 41 0.42 -3.15 -8.75
C ILE A 41 -1.10 -3.17 -8.85
N ALA A 42 -1.81 -3.27 -7.72
CA ALA A 42 -3.27 -3.27 -7.70
C ALA A 42 -3.85 -1.94 -8.21
N VAL A 43 -3.24 -0.81 -7.82
CA VAL A 43 -3.63 0.51 -8.32
C VAL A 43 -3.36 0.64 -9.81
N GLU A 44 -2.20 0.19 -10.29
CA GLU A 44 -1.84 0.22 -11.71
C GLU A 44 -2.83 -0.58 -12.57
N GLU A 45 -3.20 -1.80 -12.17
CA GLU A 45 -4.16 -2.58 -12.94
C GLU A 45 -5.58 -1.96 -12.92
N ALA A 46 -5.99 -1.35 -11.80
CA ALA A 46 -7.25 -0.63 -11.76
C ALA A 46 -7.28 0.55 -12.75
N ILE A 47 -6.15 1.28 -12.88
CA ILE A 47 -5.99 2.36 -13.87
C ILE A 47 -6.11 1.79 -15.29
N ARG A 48 -5.42 0.70 -15.61
CA ARG A 48 -5.51 0.04 -16.92
C ARG A 48 -6.93 -0.38 -17.29
N LEU A 49 -7.69 -0.92 -16.33
CA LEU A 49 -9.09 -1.28 -16.55
C LEU A 49 -9.98 -0.05 -16.83
N LYS A 50 -9.68 1.09 -16.20
CA LYS A 50 -10.37 2.35 -16.49
C LYS A 50 -10.02 2.89 -17.88
N GLU A 51 -8.76 2.85 -18.26
CA GLU A 51 -8.30 3.26 -19.61
C GLU A 51 -8.91 2.39 -20.73
N LYS A 52 -9.14 1.10 -20.46
CA LYS A 52 -9.87 0.19 -21.37
C LYS A 52 -11.39 0.39 -21.38
N GLY A 53 -11.93 1.33 -20.59
CA GLY A 53 -13.37 1.59 -20.47
C GLY A 53 -14.16 0.54 -19.68
N VAL A 54 -13.48 -0.39 -19.00
CA VAL A 54 -14.12 -1.44 -18.18
C VAL A 54 -14.61 -0.85 -16.85
N ALA A 55 -13.77 0.00 -16.24
CA ALA A 55 -14.08 0.74 -15.03
C ALA A 55 -14.43 2.21 -15.34
N SER A 56 -15.41 2.75 -14.61
CA SER A 56 -15.82 4.16 -14.70
C SER A 56 -15.27 4.99 -13.55
N GLU A 57 -14.95 4.35 -12.43
CA GLU A 57 -14.47 4.99 -11.20
C GLU A 57 -13.54 4.03 -10.44
N ILE A 58 -12.50 4.59 -9.82
CA ILE A 58 -11.57 3.88 -8.95
C ILE A 58 -11.53 4.63 -7.62
N VAL A 59 -11.75 3.91 -6.53
CA VAL A 59 -11.67 4.44 -5.17
C VAL A 59 -10.53 3.73 -4.45
N ALA A 60 -9.52 4.47 -4.01
CA ALA A 60 -8.48 3.92 -3.15
C ALA A 60 -8.90 4.06 -1.68
N VAL A 61 -8.72 3.01 -0.89
CA VAL A 61 -9.02 3.01 0.55
C VAL A 61 -7.83 2.52 1.35
N SER A 62 -7.54 3.19 2.46
CA SER A 62 -6.51 2.78 3.43
C SER A 62 -7.09 2.87 4.84
N ILE A 63 -6.66 1.97 5.70
CA ILE A 63 -6.99 1.95 7.12
C ILE A 63 -5.66 2.05 7.88
N GLY A 64 -5.57 3.02 8.79
CA GLY A 64 -4.35 3.34 9.54
C GLY A 64 -4.65 3.79 10.95
#